data_AF-A0A9E0EZL6-F1
#
_entry.id   AF-A0A9E0EZL6-F1
#
_cell.length_a   1.000
_cell.length_b   1.000
_cell.length_c   1.000
_cell.angle_alpha   90.00
_cell.angle_beta   90.00
_cell.angle_gamma   90.00
#
_symmetry.space_group_name_H-M   'P 1'
#
loop_
_entity.id
_entity.type
_entity.pdbx_description
1 polymer ?
#
loop_
_entity_poly.entity_id
_entity_poly.type
_entity_poly.pdbx_seq_one_letter_code
_entity_poly.pdbx_strand_id
1 'polypeptide(L)'
;HKHSHLYTSADLISFPGRIFQIQNSFPYNKTEMKSFLENTQANITTRNFPDSVESIRKKWKIKDGGNLYCFFTTDENNDKIVLICTKI
;
A
#
# COMPACT_ATOMS: atom_id res chain seq x y z
N HIS A 1 12.36 -2.43 4.71
CA HIS A 1 13.57 -2.18 3.90
C HIS A 1 14.13 -0.77 4.10
N LYS A 2 15.47 -0.58 4.06
CA LYS A 2 16.14 0.72 4.25
C LYS A 2 15.71 1.81 3.24
N HIS A 3 15.20 1.42 2.08
CA HIS A 3 14.76 2.34 1.02
C HIS A 3 13.24 2.55 0.93
N SER A 4 12.45 1.89 1.78
CA SER A 4 10.99 2.07 1.75
C SER A 4 10.56 3.35 2.47
N HIS A 5 11.36 3.85 3.43
CA HIS A 5 11.03 5.02 4.25
C HIS A 5 9.59 4.97 4.80
N LEU A 6 9.18 3.77 5.22
CA LEU A 6 7.93 3.49 5.91
C LEU A 6 8.28 2.96 7.29
N TYR A 7 7.55 3.45 8.29
CA TYR A 7 7.73 3.11 9.70
C TYR A 7 6.39 2.56 10.21
N THR A 8 6.44 1.50 11.01
CA THR A 8 5.26 0.84 11.58
C THR A 8 5.42 0.72 13.09
N SER A 9 4.30 0.71 13.80
CA SER A 9 4.21 0.54 15.25
C SER A 9 2.89 -0.15 15.57
N ALA A 10 2.86 -0.98 16.62
CA ALA A 10 1.63 -1.55 17.13
C ALA A 10 0.76 -0.48 17.82
N ASP A 11 1.41 0.49 18.46
CA ASP A 11 0.77 1.60 19.15
C ASP A 11 0.73 2.86 18.27
N LEU A 12 -0.31 3.67 18.45
CA LEU A 12 -0.39 4.99 17.84
C LEU A 12 0.61 5.94 18.51
N ILE A 13 1.59 6.39 17.73
CA ILE A 13 2.65 7.30 18.19
C ILE A 13 2.57 8.60 17.40
N SER A 14 2.78 9.73 18.09
CA SER A 14 2.91 11.03 17.42
C SER A 14 4.10 11.01 16.47
N PHE A 15 3.85 11.30 15.19
CA PHE A 15 4.85 11.22 14.14
C PHE A 15 4.82 12.49 13.28
N PRO A 16 5.98 13.10 12.94
CA PRO A 16 6.05 14.28 12.07
C PRO A 16 5.82 13.88 10.61
N GLY A 17 4.58 13.54 10.27
CA GLY A 17 4.19 13.07 8.94
C GLY A 17 2.73 12.60 8.89
N ARG A 18 2.39 11.90 7.81
CA ARG A 18 1.06 11.29 7.67
C ARG A 18 1.04 9.95 8.41
N ILE A 19 0.02 9.74 9.23
CA ILE A 19 -0.20 8.51 9.97
C ILE A 19 -1.40 7.78 9.33
N PHE A 20 -1.28 6.47 9.22
CA PHE A 20 -2.32 5.62 8.66
C PHE A 20 -2.48 4.37 9.53
N GLN A 21 -3.72 3.90 9.66
CA GLN A 21 -4.02 2.63 10.28
C GLN A 21 -3.99 1.53 9.23
N ILE A 22 -3.17 0.49 9.43
CA ILE A 22 -3.16 -0.69 8.57
C ILE A 22 -4.43 -1.50 8.86
N GLN A 23 -5.26 -1.68 7.84
CA GLN A 23 -6.46 -2.50 7.88
C GLN A 23 -6.17 -3.92 7.37
N ASN A 24 -5.29 -4.04 6.38
CA ASN A 24 -4.86 -5.32 5.84
C ASN A 24 -3.44 -5.23 5.23
N SER A 25 -2.74 -6.35 5.20
CA SER A 25 -1.41 -6.52 4.59
C SER A 25 -1.35 -7.85 3.88
N PHE A 26 -0.94 -7.86 2.61
CA PHE A 26 -0.86 -9.09 1.82
C PHE A 26 0.28 -9.05 0.79
N PRO A 27 0.80 -10.21 0.36
CA PRO A 27 1.84 -10.27 -0.67
C PRO A 27 1.30 -9.81 -2.04
N TYR A 28 2.13 -9.09 -2.81
CA TYR A 28 1.79 -8.66 -4.17
C TYR A 28 1.77 -9.84 -5.14
N ASN A 29 0.65 -10.55 -5.17
CA ASN A 29 0.39 -11.64 -6.10
C ASN A 29 -0.98 -11.47 -6.77
N LYS A 30 -1.23 -12.23 -7.82
CA LYS A 30 -2.43 -12.07 -8.64
C LYS A 30 -3.72 -12.40 -7.89
N THR A 31 -3.70 -13.40 -7.02
CA THR A 31 -4.89 -13.86 -6.29
C THR A 31 -5.35 -12.80 -5.30
N GLU A 32 -4.43 -12.32 -4.46
CA GLU A 32 -4.74 -11.31 -3.44
C GLU A 32 -5.14 -9.97 -4.06
N MET A 33 -4.44 -9.54 -5.11
CA MET A 33 -4.78 -8.30 -5.81
C MET A 33 -6.18 -8.32 -6.41
N LYS A 34 -6.62 -9.46 -6.97
CA LYS A 34 -7.99 -9.63 -7.46
C LYS A 34 -9.01 -9.59 -6.35
N SER A 35 -8.70 -10.23 -5.22
CA SER A 35 -9.60 -10.30 -4.07
C SER A 35 -9.82 -8.92 -3.43
N PHE A 36 -8.73 -8.16 -3.25
CA PHE A 36 -8.76 -6.96 -2.43
C PHE A 36 -8.85 -5.64 -3.19
N LEU A 37 -8.30 -5.56 -4.41
CA LEU A 37 -8.08 -4.25 -5.07
C LEU A 37 -8.57 -4.17 -6.52
N GLU A 38 -8.88 -5.26 -7.21
CA GLU A 38 -9.36 -5.18 -8.59
C GLU A 38 -10.69 -4.40 -8.71
N ASN A 39 -10.75 -3.45 -9.64
CA ASN A 39 -11.92 -2.57 -9.86
C ASN A 39 -12.32 -1.69 -8.65
N THR A 40 -11.41 -1.46 -7.70
CA THR A 40 -11.68 -0.60 -6.52
C THR A 40 -11.35 0.87 -6.78
N GLN A 41 -11.61 1.72 -5.78
CA GLN A 41 -11.16 3.11 -5.76
C GLN A 41 -10.26 3.33 -4.54
N ALA A 42 -9.01 3.71 -4.77
CA ALA A 42 -8.03 3.93 -3.71
C ALA A 42 -6.91 4.89 -4.13
N ASN A 43 -6.37 5.61 -3.15
CA ASN A 43 -5.15 6.38 -3.29
C ASN A 43 -3.94 5.42 -3.27
N ILE A 44 -3.13 5.40 -4.33
CA ILE A 44 -1.96 4.50 -4.42
C ILE A 44 -0.67 5.26 -4.20
N THR A 45 0.20 4.72 -3.36
CA THR A 45 1.59 5.19 -3.17
C THR A 45 2.55 4.01 -3.30
N THR A 46 3.64 4.18 -4.05
CA THR A 46 4.72 3.20 -4.14
C THR A 46 5.94 3.68 -3.34
N ARG A 47 6.63 2.74 -2.67
CA ARG A 47 7.88 2.99 -1.94
C ARG A 47 8.80 1.78 -2.07
N ASN A 48 9.94 1.93 -2.76
CA ASN A 48 10.83 0.81 -3.08
C ASN A 48 10.06 -0.36 -3.74
N PHE A 49 9.39 -0.08 -4.86
CA PHE A 49 8.54 -1.03 -5.57
C PHE A 49 8.81 -0.94 -7.08
N PRO A 50 8.80 -2.05 -7.84
CA PRO A 50 9.19 -2.05 -9.25
C PRO A 50 8.16 -1.40 -10.18
N ASP A 51 6.87 -1.52 -9.86
CA ASP A 51 5.79 -0.97 -10.69
C ASP A 51 5.52 0.49 -10.31
N SER A 52 5.28 1.35 -11.30
CA SER A 52 4.80 2.71 -11.08
C SER A 52 3.34 2.73 -10.62
N VAL A 53 2.93 3.82 -9.97
CA VAL A 53 1.53 4.03 -9.55
C VAL A 53 0.57 3.89 -10.75
N GLU A 54 0.91 4.47 -11.89
CA GLU A 54 0.09 4.41 -13.11
C GLU A 54 -0.06 2.97 -13.63
N SER A 55 1.04 2.21 -13.69
CA SER A 55 1.04 0.81 -14.11
C SER A 55 0.16 -0.05 -13.20
N ILE A 56 0.23 0.16 -11.88
CA ILE A 56 -0.60 -0.55 -10.90
C ILE A 56 -2.09 -0.23 -11.13
N ARG A 57 -2.44 1.06 -11.24
CA ARG A 57 -3.83 1.49 -11.48
C ARG A 57 -4.40 0.87 -12.74
N LYS A 58 -3.65 0.93 -13.84
CA LYS A 58 -4.07 0.39 -15.14
C LYS A 58 -4.24 -1.12 -15.09
N LYS A 59 -3.29 -1.84 -14.49
CA LYS A 59 -3.28 -3.31 -14.40
C LYS A 59 -4.45 -3.84 -13.58
N TRP A 60 -4.78 -3.18 -12.48
CA TRP A 60 -5.80 -3.64 -11.53
C TRP A 60 -7.11 -2.85 -11.60
N LYS A 61 -7.24 -1.94 -12.58
CA LYS A 61 -8.41 -1.10 -12.80
C LYS A 61 -8.80 -0.29 -11.54
N ILE A 62 -7.79 0.17 -10.81
CA ILE A 62 -8.00 0.96 -9.58
C ILE A 62 -8.23 2.42 -9.96
N LYS A 63 -9.36 2.97 -9.56
CA LYS A 63 -9.69 4.40 -9.70
C LYS A 63 -8.98 5.21 -8.62
N ASP A 64 -8.63 6.45 -8.95
CA ASP A 64 -7.99 7.37 -8.00
C ASP A 64 -8.97 7.91 -6.95
N GLY A 65 -8.43 8.29 -5.79
CA GLY A 65 -9.17 8.90 -4.70
C GLY A 65 -9.86 7.91 -3.75
N GLY A 66 -10.87 8.40 -3.02
CA GLY A 66 -11.57 7.66 -1.98
C GLY A 66 -10.86 7.70 -0.62
N ASN A 67 -11.35 6.89 0.32
CA ASN A 67 -10.88 6.86 1.71
C ASN A 67 -9.80 5.81 1.98
N LEU A 68 -9.59 4.89 1.03
CA LEU A 68 -8.57 3.86 1.11
C LEU A 68 -7.23 4.39 0.59
N TYR A 69 -6.17 4.07 1.32
CA TYR A 69 -4.79 4.35 0.96
C TYR A 69 -4.04 3.03 0.84
N CYS A 70 -3.52 2.74 -0.35
CA CYS A 70 -2.78 1.52 -0.63
C CYS A 70 -1.30 1.84 -0.81
N PHE A 71 -0.45 1.24 0.03
CA PHE A 71 0.99 1.36 -0.07
C PHE A 71 1.58 0.08 -0.66
N PHE A 72 2.23 0.22 -1.80
CA PHE A 72 2.98 -0.86 -2.44
C PHE A 72 4.44 -0.70 -2.08
N THR A 73 5.00 -1.69 -1.38
CA THR A 73 6.37 -1.60 -0.87
C THR A 73 7.06 -2.95 -0.83
N THR A 74 8.37 -2.89 -0.56
CA THR A 74 9.19 -4.07 -0.29
C THR A 74 9.52 -4.08 1.20
N ASP A 75 9.27 -5.20 1.86
CA ASP A 75 9.48 -5.37 3.31
C ASP A 75 10.97 -5.63 3.64
N GLU A 76 11.27 -6.01 4.89
CA GLU A 76 12.64 -6.28 5.32
C GLU A 76 13.22 -7.59 4.78
N ASN A 77 12.36 -8.52 4.36
CA ASN A 77 12.72 -9.81 3.77
C ASN A 77 12.87 -9.73 2.24
N ASN A 78 12.71 -8.54 1.66
CA ASN A 78 12.64 -8.29 0.22
C ASN A 78 11.36 -8.79 -0.46
N ASP A 79 10.30 -9.04 0.32
CA ASP A 79 9.01 -9.42 -0.21
C ASP A 79 8.21 -8.19 -0.64
N LYS A 80 7.60 -8.28 -1.82
CA LYS A 80 6.70 -7.26 -2.35
C LYS A 80 5.35 -7.41 -1.66
N ILE A 81 4.93 -6.40 -0.92
CA ILE A 81 3.68 -6.40 -0.16
C ILE A 81 2.82 -5.18 -0.50
N VAL A 82 1.54 -5.30 -0.17
CA VAL A 82 0.55 -4.24 -0.28
C VAL A 82 -0.09 -4.03 1.08
N LEU A 83 -0.05 -2.79 1.56
CA LEU A 83 -0.74 -2.37 2.78
C LEU A 83 -2.00 -1.61 2.39
N ILE A 84 -3.16 -2.06 2.86
CA ILE A 84 -4.41 -1.31 2.78
C ILE A 84 -4.56 -0.57 4.09
N CYS A 85 -4.68 0.75 4.00
CA CYS A 85 -4.75 1.62 5.15
C CYS A 85 -5.90 2.63 5.05
N THR A 86 -6.32 3.12 6.20
CA THR A 86 -7.16 4.31 6.35
C THR A 86 -6.35 5.42 6.99
N LYS A 87 -6.65 6.68 6.65
CA LYS A 87 -6.00 7.84 7.27
C LYS A 87 -6.53 8.03 8.70
N ILE A 88 -5.64 8.27 9.65
CA ILE A 88 -5.98 8.72 11.01
C ILE A 88 -5.90 10.24 11.08
#